data_AF-A0A1M3R120-F1
#
_entry.id   AF-A0A1M3R120-F1
#
_cell.length_a   1.000
_cell.length_b   1.000
_cell.length_c   1.000
_cell.angle_alpha   90.00
_cell.angle_beta   90.00
_cell.angle_gamma   90.00
#
_symmetry.space_group_name_H-M   'P 1'
#
loop_
_entity.id
_entity.type
_entity.pdbx_description
1 polymer ?
#
loop_
_entity_poly.entity_id
_entity_poly.type
_entity_poly.pdbx_seq_one_letter_code
_entity_poly.pdbx_strand_id
1 'polypeptide(L)' 'MLAMEFLSSLTRIQVHGIYLLIAGLAIRFIVGRRRFNRRGIGGLQHFNSYIIALIVMTVEWLFNLAALLAIVIGVVMLIA' A
#
# COMPACT_ATOMS: atom_id res chain seq x y z
N MET A 1 -13.11 -26.34 -8.23
CA MET A 1 -14.57 -26.16 -8.15
C MET A 1 -14.90 -25.03 -7.17
N LEU A 2 -14.54 -25.16 -5.90
CA LEU A 2 -14.82 -24.18 -4.83
C LEU A 2 -14.34 -22.74 -5.13
N ALA A 3 -13.11 -22.56 -5.63
CA ALA A 3 -12.58 -21.23 -5.95
C ALA A 3 -13.29 -20.56 -7.14
N MET A 4 -13.66 -21.33 -8.17
CA MET A 4 -14.34 -20.79 -9.36
C MET A 4 -15.76 -20.34 -9.03
N GLU A 5 -16.46 -21.12 -8.20
CA GLU A 5 -17.79 -20.76 -7.69
C GLU A 5 -17.73 -19.50 -6.85
N PHE A 6 -16.73 -19.38 -5.96
CA PHE A 6 -16.49 -18.17 -5.19
C PHE A 6 -16.25 -16.94 -6.08
N LEU A 7 -15.35 -17.04 -7.06
CA LEU A 7 -15.06 -15.94 -7.98
C LEU A 7 -16.29 -15.49 -8.78
N SER A 8 -17.17 -16.42 -9.15
CA SER A 8 -18.43 -16.10 -9.85
C SER A 8 -19.48 -15.43 -8.97
N SER A 9 -19.37 -15.55 -7.65
CA SER A 9 -20.29 -14.94 -6.68
C SER A 9 -19.98 -13.47 -6.36
N LEU A 10 -18.79 -12.98 -6.75
CA LEU A 10 -18.34 -11.62 -6.43
C LEU A 10 -19.10 -10.56 -7.23
N THR A 11 -19.53 -9.51 -6.55
CA THR A 11 -20.16 -8.36 -7.21
C THR A 11 -19.12 -7.45 -7.87
N ARG A 12 -19.55 -6.63 -8.84
CA ARG A 12 -18.68 -5.63 -9.47
C ARG A 12 -18.03 -4.71 -8.44
N ILE A 13 -18.75 -4.33 -7.37
CA ILE A 13 -18.25 -3.45 -6.32
C ILE A 13 -17.12 -4.15 -5.54
N GLN A 14 -17.34 -5.41 -5.14
CA GLN A 14 -16.35 -6.21 -4.43
C GLN A 14 -15.07 -6.40 -5.26
N VAL A 15 -15.18 -6.62 -6.57
CA VAL A 15 -14.02 -6.72 -7.46
C VAL A 15 -13.17 -5.44 -7.46
N HIS A 16 -13.79 -4.26 -7.52
CA HIS A 16 -13.05 -2.99 -7.38
C HIS A 16 -12.43 -2.84 -5.99
N GLY A 17 -13.13 -3.29 -4.94
CA GLY A 17 -12.61 -3.33 -3.57
C GLY A 17 -11.36 -4.19 -3.43
N ILE A 18 -11.33 -5.37 -4.06
CA ILE A 18 -10.15 -6.26 -4.11
C ILE A 18 -8.97 -5.55 -4.78
N TYR A 19 -9.19 -4.92 -5.94
CA TYR A 19 -8.11 -4.19 -6.63
C TYR A 19 -7.54 -3.05 -5.78
N LEU A 20 -8.38 -2.27 -5.11
CA LEU A 20 -7.94 -1.20 -4.21
C LEU A 20 -7.15 -1.74 -3.02
N LEU A 21 -7.58 -2.84 -2.43
CA LEU A 21 -6.87 -3.49 -1.33
C LEU A 21 -5.49 -3.98 -1.75
N ILE A 22 -5.41 -4.70 -2.88
CA ILE A 22 -4.13 -5.19 -3.41
C ILE A 22 -3.21 -4.02 -3.72
N ALA A 23 -3.70 -2.96 -4.37
CA ALA A 23 -2.91 -1.78 -4.70
C ALA A 23 -2.38 -1.08 -3.44
N GLY A 24 -3.23 -0.84 -2.44
CA GLY A 24 -2.83 -0.19 -1.19
C GLY A 24 -1.81 -1.01 -0.39
N LEU A 25 -2.01 -2.34 -0.30
CA LEU A 25 -1.04 -3.23 0.34
C LEU A 25 0.30 -3.26 -0.41
N ALA A 26 0.27 -3.31 -1.74
CA ALA A 26 1.47 -3.27 -2.58
C ALA A 26 2.26 -1.97 -2.38
N ILE A 27 1.58 -0.81 -2.35
CA ILE A 27 2.23 0.47 -2.07
C ILE A 27 2.90 0.47 -0.69
N ARG A 28 2.19 0.02 0.36
CA ARG A 28 2.76 -0.09 1.71
C ARG A 28 3.98 -0.99 1.75
N PHE A 29 3.93 -2.14 1.07
CA PHE A 29 5.06 -3.06 0.99
C PHE A 29 6.25 -2.42 0.27
N ILE A 30 6.04 -1.79 -0.88
CA ILE A 30 7.11 -1.15 -1.65
C ILE A 30 7.75 -0.01 -0.85
N VAL A 31 6.95 0.85 -0.22
CA VAL A 31 7.47 1.94 0.62
C VAL A 31 8.20 1.38 1.83
N GLY A 32 7.63 0.38 2.52
CA GLY A 32 8.27 -0.29 3.65
C GLY A 32 9.61 -0.93 3.27
N ARG A 33 9.67 -1.63 2.13
CA ARG A 33 10.90 -2.22 1.58
C ARG A 33 11.95 -1.16 1.25
N ARG A 34 11.54 -0.05 0.61
CA ARG A 34 12.47 1.07 0.32
C ARG A 34 13.00 1.70 1.60
N ARG A 35 12.15 1.89 2.61
CA ARG A 35 12.56 2.38 3.94
C ARG A 35 13.53 1.44 4.61
N PHE A 36 13.29 0.13 4.55
CA PHE A 36 14.16 -0.89 5.12
C PHE A 36 15.53 -0.88 4.43
N ASN A 37 15.56 -0.87 3.10
CA ASN A 37 16.81 -0.87 2.32
C ASN A 37 17.68 0.38 2.51
N ARG A 38 17.10 1.49 2.99
CA ARG A 38 17.87 2.71 3.34
C ARG A 38 18.38 2.74 4.77
N ARG A 39 18.04 1.75 5.60
CA ARG A 39 18.51 1.69 6.99
C ARG A 39 19.88 1.01 7.06
N GLY A 40 20.80 1.62 7.81
CA GLY A 40 22.11 1.02 8.10
C GLY A 40 22.10 0.14 9.35
N ILE A 41 23.30 -0.21 9.83
CA ILE A 41 23.54 -1.07 11.01
C ILE A 41 22.89 -0.52 12.30
N GLY A 42 22.62 0.80 12.37
CA GLY A 42 21.91 1.43 13.48
C GLY A 42 20.39 1.58 13.32
N GLY A 43 19.80 1.08 12.23
CA GLY A 43 18.36 1.22 11.97
C GLY A 43 17.89 2.62 11.58
N LEU A 44 18.76 3.64 11.60
CA LEU A 44 18.47 4.97 11.07
C LEU A 44 18.48 4.97 9.54
N GLN A 45 17.57 5.74 8.95
CA GLN A 45 17.54 5.97 7.51
C GLN A 45 18.72 6.87 7.10
N HIS A 46 19.50 6.41 6.12
CA HIS A 46 20.59 7.19 5.56
C HIS A 46 20.13 7.93 4.30
N PHE A 47 20.46 9.23 4.23
CA PHE A 47 20.20 10.09 3.08
C PHE A 47 21.44 10.93 2.78
N ASN A 48 21.71 11.17 1.49
CA ASN A 48 22.89 11.93 1.05
C ASN A 48 22.78 13.44 1.35
N SER A 49 21.57 13.96 1.51
CA SER A 49 21.34 15.35 1.89
C SER A 49 20.02 15.51 2.64
N TYR A 50 19.94 16.57 3.44
CA TYR A 50 18.73 16.91 4.18
C TYR A 50 17.52 17.17 3.27
N ILE A 51 17.73 17.88 2.15
CA ILE A 51 16.65 18.18 1.19
C ILE A 51 16.13 16.91 0.52
N ILE A 52 17.03 15.98 0.15
CA ILE A 52 16.63 14.67 -0.40
C ILE A 52 15.81 13.89 0.64
N ALA A 53 16.24 13.90 1.91
CA ALA A 53 15.49 13.25 2.99
C ALA A 53 14.08 13.81 3.08
N LEU A 54 13.94 15.14 3.09
CA LEU A 54 12.64 15.81 3.19
C LEU A 54 11.71 15.44 2.03
N ILE A 55 12.21 15.51 0.78
CA ILE A 55 11.41 15.15 -0.41
C ILE A 55 10.99 13.68 -0.37
N VAL A 56 11.95 12.77 -0.14
CA VAL A 56 11.66 11.32 -0.13
C VAL A 56 10.68 10.97 0.97
N MET A 57 10.87 11.50 2.18
CA MET A 57 9.98 11.21 3.31
C MET A 57 8.57 11.76 3.07
N THR A 58 8.44 12.96 2.51
CA THR A 58 7.13 13.56 2.15
C THR A 58 6.42 12.74 1.09
N VAL A 59 7.12 12.34 0.02
CA VAL A 59 6.54 11.49 -1.04
C VAL A 59 6.10 10.13 -0.48
N GLU A 60 6.94 9.48 0.34
CA GLU A 60 6.57 8.23 1.01
C GLU A 60 5.38 8.37 1.95
N TRP A 61 5.25 9.51 2.63
CA TRP A 61 4.10 9.79 3.46
C TRP A 61 2.82 9.92 2.63
N LEU A 62 2.86 10.67 1.51
CA LEU A 62 1.73 10.79 0.58
C LEU A 62 1.32 9.42 0.01
N PHE A 63 2.28 8.58 -0.39
CA PHE A 63 1.98 7.22 -0.84
C PHE A 63 1.36 6.35 0.25
N ASN A 64 1.85 6.44 1.49
CA ASN A 64 1.25 5.70 2.60
C ASN A 64 -0.16 6.20 2.94
N LEU A 65 -0.42 7.50 2.81
CA LEU A 65 -1.75 8.08 2.98
C LEU A 65 -2.71 7.59 1.89
N ALA A 66 -2.30 7.66 0.62
CA ALA A 66 -3.07 7.13 -0.50
C ALA A 66 -3.34 5.63 -0.35
N ALA A 67 -2.33 4.86 0.09
CA ALA A 67 -2.47 3.44 0.37
C ALA A 67 -3.44 3.15 1.52
N LEU A 68 -3.41 3.94 2.60
CA LEU A 68 -4.37 3.82 3.70
C LEU A 68 -5.79 4.05 3.20
N LEU A 69 -6.02 5.12 2.43
CA LEU A 69 -7.33 5.43 1.87
C LEU A 69 -7.80 4.31 0.93
N ALA A 70 -6.92 3.80 0.05
CA ALA A 70 -7.24 2.69 -0.84
C ALA A 70 -7.61 1.42 -0.06
N ILE A 71 -6.88 1.08 1.01
CA ILE A 71 -7.20 -0.06 1.87
C ILE A 71 -8.56 0.13 2.55
N VAL A 72 -8.81 1.29 3.16
CA VAL A 72 -10.07 1.56 3.88
C VAL A 72 -11.27 1.50 2.92
N ILE A 73 -11.19 2.18 1.78
CA ILE A 73 -12.24 2.16 0.76
C ILE A 73 -12.43 0.73 0.22
N GLY A 74 -11.33 0.01 -0.04
CA GLY A 74 -11.37 -1.37 -0.51
C GLY A 74 -12.07 -2.30 0.47
N VAL A 75 -11.79 -2.18 1.77
CA VAL A 75 -12.47 -2.95 2.82
C VAL A 75 -13.95 -2.60 2.89
N VAL A 76 -14.32 -1.32 2.82
CA VAL A 76 -15.73 -0.90 2.82
C VAL A 76 -16.47 -1.50 1.62
N MET A 77 -15.86 -1.48 0.42
CA MET A 77 -16.44 -2.07 -0.79
C MET A 77 -16.55 -3.61 -0.76
N LEU A 78 -15.75 -4.28 0.07
CA LEU A 78 -15.88 -5.74 0.23
C LEU A 78 -17.09 -6.15 1.08
N ILE A 79 -17.51 -5.27 2.00
CA ILE A 79 -18.60 -5.51 2.95
C ILE A 79 -19.93 -4.98 2.40
N ALA A 80 -19.88 -3.99 1.50
CA ALA A 80 -21.04 -3.43 0.79
C ALA A 80 -21.57 -4.38 -0.31
#